data_AF-A0A2S3ZEZ2-F1
#
_entry.id   AF-A0A2S3ZEZ2-F1
#
_cell.length_a   1.000
_cell.length_b   1.000
_cell.length_c   1.000
_cell.angle_alpha   90.00
_cell.angle_beta   90.00
_cell.angle_gamma   90.00
#
_symmetry.space_group_name_H-M   'P 1'
#
loop_
_entity.id
_entity.type
_entity.pdbx_description
1 polymer ?
#
loop_
_entity_poly.entity_id
_entity_poly.type
_entity_poly.pdbx_seq_one_letter_code
_entity_poly.pdbx_strand_id
1 'polypeptide(L)'
;MLPMLAVLTSLALMGCTPSAPAAQQSDGTEAPKATASPEPTSSPSAEVRGADTPLEPIDAYALCKAQTLSLANPASPSGISWAPFDSAISLVRDDGAIGIYIEATNENRAEGSDGRDIALFCRVGGTIGEPDWLGFGVGSRETDRDYILDILSRTDQA
;
A
#
# COMPACT_ATOMS: atom_id res chain seq x y z
N MET A 1 -23.83 38.52 -13.68
CA MET A 1 -23.55 39.54 -12.63
C MET A 1 -22.44 38.98 -11.75
N LEU A 2 -21.21 39.49 -11.90
CA LEU A 2 -20.12 39.25 -10.94
C LEU A 2 -20.39 40.06 -9.67
N PRO A 3 -19.82 39.62 -8.55
CA PRO A 3 -19.02 40.54 -7.75
C PRO A 3 -17.61 39.99 -7.53
N MET A 4 -16.68 40.92 -7.71
CA MET A 4 -15.26 40.90 -7.45
C MET A 4 -15.06 41.52 -6.06
N LEU A 5 -14.27 40.93 -5.15
CA LEU A 5 -13.49 41.66 -4.14
C LEU A 5 -12.55 40.73 -3.36
N ALA A 6 -11.28 41.11 -3.37
CA ALA A 6 -10.11 40.45 -2.82
C ALA A 6 -9.91 40.72 -1.32
N VAL A 7 -9.20 39.82 -0.62
CA VAL A 7 -8.31 40.18 0.49
C VAL A 7 -7.11 39.23 0.51
N LEU A 8 -5.91 39.77 0.28
CA LEU A 8 -4.62 39.18 0.66
C LEU A 8 -4.39 39.37 2.16
N THR A 9 -3.88 38.36 2.87
CA THR A 9 -2.96 38.58 4.01
C THR A 9 -1.91 37.47 4.05
N SER A 10 -0.66 37.87 3.83
CA SER A 10 0.53 37.09 4.09
C SER A 10 0.84 37.09 5.59
N LEU A 11 1.11 35.93 6.18
CA LEU A 11 1.93 35.85 7.40
C LEU A 11 3.09 34.88 7.14
N ALA A 12 4.28 35.47 7.00
CA ALA A 12 5.53 34.80 7.22
C ALA A 12 5.83 34.78 8.72
N LEU A 13 6.18 33.62 9.28
CA LEU A 13 7.01 33.58 10.48
C LEU A 13 8.18 32.62 10.26
N MET A 14 9.36 33.24 10.19
CA MET A 14 10.66 32.62 10.43
C MET A 14 10.74 32.09 11.87
N GLY A 15 11.53 31.03 12.07
CA GLY A 15 11.90 30.55 13.39
C GLY A 15 12.99 29.49 13.36
N CYS A 16 14.18 29.84 12.87
CA CYS A 16 15.41 29.13 13.22
C CYS A 16 15.74 29.41 14.70
N THR A 17 16.04 28.37 15.48
CA THR A 17 16.84 28.50 16.70
C THR A 17 18.01 27.51 16.66
N PRO A 18 19.26 27.99 16.74
CA PRO A 18 20.42 27.14 16.95
C PRO A 18 20.86 27.08 18.42
N SER A 19 21.71 26.09 18.67
CA SER A 19 22.79 26.03 19.66
C SER A 19 22.54 25.45 21.05
N ALA A 20 23.39 24.47 21.33
CA ALA A 20 23.62 23.72 22.56
C ALA A 20 24.17 24.57 23.71
N PRO A 21 24.26 23.95 24.90
CA PRO A 21 25.42 24.10 25.76
C PRO A 21 26.11 22.75 26.04
N ALA A 22 27.45 22.80 26.02
CA ALA A 22 28.32 21.75 26.53
C ALA A 22 28.43 21.83 28.07
N ALA A 23 28.57 20.67 28.71
CA ALA A 23 29.13 20.56 30.06
C ALA A 23 30.00 19.28 30.16
N GLN A 24 31.28 19.49 30.50
CA GLN A 24 32.25 18.50 31.01
C GLN A 24 31.82 18.07 32.44
N GLN A 25 32.31 17.04 33.15
CA GLN A 25 33.46 16.14 33.08
C GLN A 25 33.28 15.02 34.15
N SER A 26 34.19 14.02 34.14
CA SER A 26 34.64 13.16 35.25
C SER A 26 34.08 11.74 35.25
N ASP A 27 34.79 10.70 35.67
CA ASP A 27 36.21 10.33 35.71
C ASP A 27 36.16 8.85 36.16
N GLY A 28 37.03 8.00 35.61
CA GLY A 28 37.33 6.67 36.14
C GLY A 28 36.32 5.54 35.88
N THR A 29 36.74 4.51 35.12
CA THR A 29 36.91 3.11 35.61
C THR A 29 37.17 2.17 34.42
N GLU A 30 38.34 1.55 34.46
CA GLU A 30 38.78 0.27 33.86
C GLU A 30 38.28 -0.18 32.47
N ALA A 31 39.22 -0.27 31.53
CA ALA A 31 39.02 -0.79 30.18
C ALA A 31 38.90 -2.33 30.16
N PRO A 32 37.84 -2.91 29.59
CA PRO A 32 37.86 -4.30 29.18
C PRO A 32 38.53 -4.45 27.81
N LYS A 33 39.38 -5.46 27.72
CA LYS A 33 40.11 -5.94 26.53
C LYS A 33 39.18 -6.07 25.31
N ALA A 34 39.50 -5.35 24.23
CA ALA A 34 38.77 -5.39 22.97
C ALA A 34 38.72 -6.82 22.41
N THR A 35 37.53 -7.40 22.38
CA THR A 35 37.22 -8.57 21.56
C THR A 35 36.86 -8.04 20.18
N ALA A 36 37.48 -8.58 19.14
CA ALA A 36 37.24 -8.17 17.75
C ALA A 36 35.73 -8.19 17.45
N SER A 37 35.23 -7.04 16.97
CA SER A 37 33.86 -6.92 16.50
C SER A 37 33.68 -7.84 15.29
N PRO A 38 32.62 -8.68 15.22
CA PRO A 38 32.31 -9.40 14.00
C PRO A 38 32.10 -8.38 12.87
N GLU A 39 32.67 -8.66 11.70
CA GLU A 39 32.43 -7.90 10.48
C GLU A 39 30.92 -7.74 10.25
N PRO A 40 30.45 -6.57 9.77
CA PRO A 40 29.07 -6.42 9.38
C PRO A 40 28.81 -7.41 8.25
N THR A 41 28.07 -8.47 8.57
CA THR A 41 27.47 -9.36 7.57
C THR A 41 26.67 -8.47 6.64
N SER A 42 27.07 -8.40 5.38
CA SER A 42 26.38 -7.64 4.36
C SER A 42 24.93 -8.12 4.31
N SER A 43 24.01 -7.34 4.87
CA SER A 43 22.60 -7.53 4.60
C SER A 43 22.43 -7.54 3.08
N PRO A 44 21.69 -8.49 2.49
CA PRO A 44 21.35 -8.40 1.08
C PRO A 44 20.64 -7.06 0.89
N SER A 45 21.28 -6.16 0.15
CA SER A 45 20.69 -4.88 -0.21
C SER A 45 19.51 -5.22 -1.10
N ALA A 46 18.28 -4.97 -0.62
CA ALA A 46 17.10 -5.08 -1.46
C ALA A 46 17.35 -4.25 -2.72
N GLU A 47 17.36 -4.90 -3.87
CA GLU A 47 17.48 -4.19 -5.14
C GLU A 47 16.28 -3.26 -5.27
N VAL A 48 16.55 -1.99 -5.55
CA VAL A 48 15.50 -0.99 -5.76
C VAL A 48 14.76 -1.38 -7.04
N ARG A 49 13.50 -1.82 -6.90
CA ARG A 49 12.62 -2.13 -8.04
C ARG A 49 12.16 -0.82 -8.68
N GLY A 50 12.40 -0.69 -9.99
CA GLY A 50 12.09 0.50 -10.78
C GLY A 50 10.82 0.36 -11.62
N ALA A 51 10.48 1.42 -12.36
CA ALA A 51 9.29 1.51 -13.21
C ALA A 51 9.17 0.35 -14.22
N ASP A 52 10.27 -0.08 -14.81
CA ASP A 52 10.27 -1.14 -15.83
C ASP A 52 10.23 -2.57 -15.24
N THR A 53 10.18 -2.70 -13.92
CA THR A 53 10.16 -4.01 -13.26
C THR A 53 8.81 -4.68 -13.51
N PRO A 54 8.79 -5.97 -13.94
CA PRO A 54 7.55 -6.73 -14.03
C PRO A 54 6.82 -6.75 -12.69
N LEU A 55 5.49 -6.77 -12.73
CA LEU A 55 4.68 -6.85 -11.52
C LEU A 55 4.87 -8.20 -10.81
N GLU A 56 4.94 -8.14 -9.49
CA GLU A 56 4.77 -9.27 -8.59
C GLU A 56 3.41 -9.18 -7.90
N PRO A 57 2.92 -10.28 -7.27
CA PRO A 57 1.63 -10.26 -6.61
C PRO A 57 1.45 -9.17 -5.54
N ILE A 58 2.54 -8.80 -4.84
CA ILE A 58 2.50 -7.73 -3.86
C ILE A 58 2.31 -6.35 -4.51
N ASP A 59 2.89 -6.12 -5.69
CA ASP A 59 2.72 -4.88 -6.45
C ASP A 59 1.29 -4.80 -6.98
N ALA A 60 0.80 -5.91 -7.56
CA ALA A 60 -0.57 -6.02 -8.04
C ALA A 60 -1.57 -5.75 -6.90
N TYR A 61 -1.34 -6.28 -5.70
CA TYR A 61 -2.16 -5.99 -4.51
C TYR A 61 -2.16 -4.50 -4.16
N ALA A 62 -0.99 -3.86 -4.13
CA ALA A 62 -0.87 -2.44 -3.81
C ALA A 62 -1.57 -1.56 -4.85
N LEU A 63 -1.37 -1.86 -6.14
CA LEU A 63 -2.04 -1.21 -7.26
C LEU A 63 -3.56 -1.38 -7.17
N CYS A 64 -4.03 -2.60 -6.90
CA CYS A 64 -5.46 -2.92 -6.76
C CYS A 64 -6.15 -1.97 -5.77
N LYS A 65 -5.55 -1.84 -4.58
CA LYS A 65 -6.07 -0.98 -3.51
C LYS A 65 -6.04 0.49 -3.92
N ALA A 66 -4.92 0.95 -4.49
CA ALA A 66 -4.78 2.35 -4.94
C ALA A 66 -5.82 2.72 -6.01
N GLN A 67 -6.00 1.86 -7.02
CA GLN A 67 -6.96 2.06 -8.09
C GLN A 67 -8.41 2.07 -7.60
N THR A 68 -8.72 1.28 -6.58
CA THR A 68 -10.07 1.23 -6.01
C THR A 68 -10.35 2.45 -5.16
N LEU A 69 -9.37 2.90 -4.37
CA LEU A 69 -9.47 4.12 -3.58
C LEU A 69 -9.57 5.38 -4.46
N SER A 70 -9.02 5.37 -5.68
CA SER A 70 -9.16 6.49 -6.61
C SER A 70 -10.58 6.63 -7.19
N LEU A 71 -11.33 5.52 -7.24
CA LEU A 71 -12.69 5.46 -7.77
C LEU A 71 -13.77 5.54 -6.68
N ALA A 72 -13.45 5.10 -5.47
CA ALA A 72 -14.29 5.33 -4.30
C ALA A 72 -14.27 6.84 -3.98
N ASN A 73 -15.37 7.53 -4.31
CA ASN A 73 -15.58 8.95 -4.01
C ASN A 73 -15.09 9.28 -2.57
N PRO A 74 -14.21 10.30 -2.36
CA PRO A 74 -13.57 10.59 -1.07
C PRO A 74 -14.52 10.88 0.10
N ALA A 75 -15.83 10.93 -0.14
CA ALA A 75 -16.86 11.03 0.88
C ALA A 75 -17.14 9.71 1.65
N SER A 76 -16.57 8.55 1.26
CA SER A 76 -16.82 7.26 1.94
C SER A 76 -15.66 6.24 2.06
N PRO A 77 -14.36 6.54 1.88
CA PRO A 77 -13.32 5.58 2.26
C PRO A 77 -13.17 5.44 3.79
N SER A 78 -13.76 6.36 4.57
CA SER A 78 -13.86 6.21 6.02
C SER A 78 -14.75 5.01 6.37
N GLY A 79 -14.13 3.96 6.90
CA GLY A 79 -14.82 2.74 7.28
C GLY A 79 -14.67 1.59 6.31
N ILE A 80 -13.67 1.58 5.41
CA ILE A 80 -13.26 0.34 4.72
C ILE A 80 -11.91 -0.13 5.27
N SER A 81 -11.90 -1.31 5.86
CA SER A 81 -10.68 -1.99 6.33
C SER A 81 -10.35 -3.15 5.40
N TRP A 82 -9.24 -3.06 4.68
CA TRP A 82 -8.78 -4.08 3.72
C TRP A 82 -7.96 -5.15 4.43
N ALA A 83 -8.20 -6.42 4.09
CA ALA A 83 -7.36 -7.53 4.55
C ALA A 83 -5.90 -7.35 4.11
N PRO A 84 -4.93 -7.81 4.93
CA PRO A 84 -3.52 -7.77 4.57
C PRO A 84 -3.22 -8.68 3.37
N PHE A 85 -2.07 -8.46 2.73
CA PHE A 85 -1.66 -9.21 1.54
C PHE A 85 -1.63 -10.73 1.77
N ASP A 86 -1.17 -11.19 2.93
CA ASP A 86 -1.09 -12.62 3.25
C ASP A 86 -2.46 -13.33 3.27
N SER A 87 -3.54 -12.56 3.40
CA SER A 87 -4.93 -13.05 3.34
C SER A 87 -5.57 -12.86 1.96
N ALA A 88 -4.90 -12.19 1.02
CA ALA A 88 -5.40 -12.02 -0.32
C ALA A 88 -5.25 -13.31 -1.15
N ILE A 89 -6.16 -13.51 -2.10
CA ILE A 89 -6.03 -14.59 -3.08
C ILE A 89 -5.41 -13.98 -4.33
N SER A 90 -4.30 -14.55 -4.79
CA SER A 90 -3.62 -14.15 -6.01
C SER A 90 -3.60 -15.28 -7.03
N LEU A 91 -3.64 -14.90 -8.31
CA LEU A 91 -3.49 -15.81 -9.45
C LEU A 91 -2.54 -15.15 -10.46
N VAL A 92 -1.38 -15.75 -10.67
CA VAL A 92 -0.49 -15.40 -11.78
C VAL A 92 -0.95 -16.19 -12.99
N ARG A 93 -1.23 -15.49 -14.09
CA ARG A 93 -1.75 -16.06 -15.33
C ARG A 93 -0.61 -16.32 -16.32
N ASP A 94 -0.89 -17.15 -17.32
CA ASP A 94 0.08 -17.50 -18.37
C ASP A 94 0.43 -16.32 -19.29
N ASP A 95 -0.43 -15.31 -19.37
CA ASP A 95 -0.20 -14.06 -20.11
C ASP A 95 0.63 -13.03 -19.33
N GLY A 96 1.08 -13.37 -18.12
CA GLY A 96 1.86 -12.49 -17.24
C GLY A 96 1.03 -11.49 -16.45
N ALA A 97 -0.31 -11.47 -16.61
CA ALA A 97 -1.17 -10.68 -15.75
C ALA A 97 -1.39 -11.36 -14.39
N ILE A 98 -1.68 -10.55 -13.38
CA ILE A 98 -1.90 -10.99 -12.00
C ILE A 98 -3.31 -10.60 -11.59
N GLY A 99 -4.11 -11.61 -11.24
CA GLY A 99 -5.39 -11.44 -10.57
C GLY A 99 -5.19 -11.36 -9.05
N ILE A 100 -5.84 -10.40 -8.40
CA ILE A 100 -5.84 -10.24 -6.93
C ILE A 100 -7.27 -10.10 -6.44
N TYR A 101 -7.61 -10.80 -5.37
CA TYR A 101 -8.84 -10.69 -4.62
C TYR A 101 -8.54 -10.34 -3.16
N ILE A 102 -9.13 -9.25 -2.66
CA ILE A 102 -8.88 -8.66 -1.36
C ILE A 102 -10.21 -8.54 -0.62
N GLU A 103 -10.39 -9.32 0.43
CA GLU A 103 -11.52 -9.15 1.33
C GLU A 103 -11.39 -7.83 2.10
N ALA A 104 -12.53 -7.21 2.42
CA ALA A 104 -12.57 -6.04 3.28
C ALA A 104 -13.84 -6.03 4.13
N THR A 105 -13.77 -5.21 5.18
CA THR A 105 -14.88 -4.87 6.04
C THR A 105 -15.36 -3.48 5.71
N ASN A 106 -16.65 -3.33 5.41
CA ASN A 106 -17.30 -2.02 5.43
C ASN A 106 -17.84 -1.75 6.84
N GLU A 107 -17.10 -1.03 7.67
CA GLU A 107 -17.45 -0.69 9.06
C GLU A 107 -18.81 0.02 9.19
N ASN A 108 -19.31 0.65 8.12
CA ASN A 108 -20.62 1.30 8.11
C ASN A 108 -21.79 0.35 7.80
N ARG A 109 -21.48 -0.85 7.27
CA ARG A 109 -22.47 -1.86 6.85
C ARG A 109 -22.04 -3.30 7.19
N ALA A 110 -21.12 -3.47 8.14
CA ALA A 110 -20.50 -4.76 8.39
C ALA A 110 -21.56 -5.80 8.75
N GLU A 111 -21.74 -6.75 7.84
CA GLU A 111 -22.63 -7.90 7.97
C GLU A 111 -21.79 -9.18 8.14
N GLY A 112 -22.31 -10.16 8.90
CA GLY A 112 -21.62 -11.43 9.16
C GLY A 112 -20.79 -11.46 10.47
N SER A 113 -20.31 -12.66 10.85
CA SER A 113 -19.67 -12.90 12.15
C SER A 113 -18.21 -12.42 12.25
N ASP A 114 -17.52 -12.25 11.13
CA ASP A 114 -16.16 -11.73 11.05
C ASP A 114 -16.08 -10.32 10.43
N GLY A 115 -17.25 -9.73 10.14
CA GLY A 115 -17.40 -8.36 9.62
C GLY A 115 -16.87 -8.13 8.21
N ARG A 116 -16.43 -9.16 7.48
CA ARG A 116 -15.99 -9.03 6.07
C ARG A 116 -17.16 -9.32 5.15
N ASP A 117 -17.65 -8.29 4.49
CA ASP A 117 -18.88 -8.27 3.70
C ASP A 117 -18.65 -7.84 2.25
N ILE A 118 -17.50 -7.20 1.98
CA ILE A 118 -17.13 -6.74 0.65
C ILE A 118 -15.78 -7.32 0.22
N ALA A 119 -15.54 -7.30 -1.08
CA ALA A 119 -14.25 -7.64 -1.64
C ALA A 119 -13.93 -6.77 -2.85
N LEU A 120 -12.63 -6.55 -3.03
CA LEU A 120 -12.06 -5.95 -4.22
C LEU A 120 -11.42 -7.06 -5.06
N PHE A 121 -11.67 -7.05 -6.35
CA PHE A 121 -10.93 -7.85 -7.31
C PHE A 121 -10.28 -6.95 -8.37
N CYS A 122 -9.11 -7.35 -8.84
CA CYS A 122 -8.48 -6.74 -10.01
C CYS A 122 -7.63 -7.74 -10.77
N ARG A 123 -7.33 -7.40 -12.02
CA ARG A 123 -6.44 -8.09 -12.93
C ARG A 123 -5.55 -7.04 -13.60
N VAL A 124 -4.25 -7.17 -13.44
CA VAL A 124 -3.27 -6.19 -13.91
C VAL A 124 -2.02 -6.89 -14.45
N GLY A 125 -1.57 -6.48 -15.64
CA GLY A 125 -0.32 -6.90 -16.25
C GLY A 125 0.66 -5.74 -16.39
N GLY A 126 1.69 -5.91 -17.21
CA GLY A 126 2.69 -4.88 -17.47
C GLY A 126 3.74 -4.74 -16.35
N THR A 127 4.13 -3.50 -16.06
CA THR A 127 5.22 -3.18 -15.11
C THR A 127 4.72 -2.28 -13.98
N ILE A 128 5.58 -2.04 -12.98
CA ILE A 128 5.28 -1.12 -11.86
C ILE A 128 4.94 0.30 -12.37
N GLY A 129 5.67 0.79 -13.37
CA GLY A 129 5.51 2.14 -13.91
C GLY A 129 4.43 2.25 -14.99
N GLU A 130 4.16 1.17 -15.70
CA GLU A 130 3.16 1.11 -16.77
C GLU A 130 2.23 -0.10 -16.55
N PRO A 131 1.34 -0.04 -15.54
CA PRO A 131 0.40 -1.13 -15.28
C PRO A 131 -0.69 -1.19 -16.35
N ASP A 132 -0.93 -2.39 -16.88
CA ASP A 132 -1.99 -2.67 -17.86
C ASP A 132 -3.22 -3.26 -17.17
N TRP A 133 -4.30 -2.49 -17.09
CA TRP A 133 -5.51 -2.86 -16.36
C TRP A 133 -6.47 -3.69 -17.22
N LEU A 134 -6.59 -4.98 -16.93
CA LEU A 134 -7.55 -5.86 -17.58
C LEU A 134 -8.94 -5.78 -16.94
N GLY A 135 -9.01 -5.41 -15.66
CA GLY A 135 -10.26 -5.07 -15.00
C GLY A 135 -10.13 -4.99 -13.49
N PHE A 136 -11.02 -4.25 -12.85
CA PHE A 136 -11.10 -4.12 -11.39
C PHE A 136 -12.54 -3.83 -10.97
N GLY A 137 -12.86 -4.05 -9.69
CA GLY A 137 -14.17 -3.72 -9.14
C GLY A 137 -14.32 -4.09 -7.68
N VAL A 138 -15.38 -3.56 -7.07
CA VAL A 138 -15.79 -3.90 -5.70
C VAL A 138 -17.09 -4.68 -5.78
N GLY A 139 -17.16 -5.79 -5.06
CA GLY A 139 -18.36 -6.63 -4.96
C GLY A 139 -18.59 -7.09 -3.53
N SER A 140 -19.62 -7.91 -3.35
CA SER A 140 -19.81 -8.67 -2.11
C SER A 140 -18.69 -9.68 -1.95
N ARG A 141 -18.38 -10.02 -0.69
CA ARG A 141 -17.44 -11.09 -0.40
C ARG A 141 -17.96 -12.44 -0.92
N GLU A 142 -17.14 -13.08 -1.72
CA GLU A 142 -17.19 -14.51 -2.03
C GLU A 142 -16.39 -15.34 -1.01
N THR A 143 -16.87 -16.55 -0.72
CA THR A 143 -16.20 -17.54 0.13
C THR A 143 -15.72 -18.78 -0.62
N ASP A 144 -16.28 -19.06 -1.80
CA ASP A 144 -15.81 -20.13 -2.68
C ASP A 144 -14.52 -19.71 -3.40
N ARG A 145 -13.42 -20.36 -3.00
CA ARG A 145 -12.10 -20.11 -3.58
C ARG A 145 -12.03 -20.42 -5.08
N ASP A 146 -12.72 -21.47 -5.54
CA ASP A 146 -12.65 -21.88 -6.95
C ASP A 146 -13.38 -20.86 -7.83
N TYR A 147 -14.50 -20.31 -7.33
CA TYR A 147 -15.19 -19.21 -8.00
C TYR A 147 -14.34 -17.93 -8.03
N ILE A 148 -13.62 -17.61 -6.95
CA ILE A 148 -12.68 -16.47 -6.95
C ILE A 148 -11.59 -16.67 -8.01
N LEU A 149 -10.97 -17.85 -8.07
CA LEU A 149 -9.95 -18.15 -9.07
C LEU A 149 -10.50 -18.08 -10.50
N ASP A 150 -11.73 -18.54 -10.73
CA ASP A 150 -12.41 -18.40 -12.01
C ASP A 150 -12.55 -16.92 -12.41
N ILE A 151 -13.02 -16.05 -11.51
CA ILE A 151 -13.09 -14.59 -11.75
C ILE A 151 -11.72 -14.02 -12.14
N LEU A 152 -10.67 -14.37 -11.40
CA LEU A 152 -9.31 -13.88 -11.63
C LEU A 152 -8.71 -14.40 -12.95
N SER A 153 -9.19 -15.54 -13.45
CA SER A 153 -8.73 -16.16 -14.69
C SER A 153 -9.37 -15.61 -15.97
N ARG A 154 -10.45 -14.83 -15.88
CA ARG A 154 -11.13 -14.27 -17.05
C ARG A 154 -10.32 -13.12 -17.66
N THR A 155 -10.15 -13.12 -18.98
CA THR A 155 -9.45 -12.05 -19.75
C THR A 155 -10.31 -10.81 -19.98
N ASP A 156 -11.64 -10.95 -19.94
CA ASP A 156 -12.56 -9.91 -20.42
C ASP A 156 -13.55 -9.51 -19.30
N GLN A 157 -14.08 -8.28 -19.38
CA GLN A 157 -15.32 -7.92 -18.71
C GLN A 157 -16.48 -8.42 -19.60
N ALA A 158 -17.36 -9.27 -19.07
CA ALA A 158 -18.65 -9.54 -19.70
C ALA A 158 -19.62 -8.38 -19.43
#